data_AF-D6P6S0-F1
#
_entry.id   AF-D6P6S0-F1
#
_cell.length_a   1.000
_cell.length_b   1.000
_cell.length_c   1.000
_cell.angle_alpha   90.00
_cell.angle_beta   90.00
_cell.angle_gamma   90.00
#
_symmetry.space_group_name_H-M   'P 1'
#
loop_
_entity.id
_entity.type
_entity.pdbx_description
1 polymer ?
#
loop_
_entity_poly.entity_id
_entity_poly.type
_entity_poly.pdbx_seq_one_letter_code
_entity_poly.pdbx_strand_id
1 'polypeptide(L)'
;TEIGIEFEFHITNKANLETAKCVVFVTEEERTLLAGLGAAKEYSITTFESENIQHALKTANIFATSGFFVEVCFQAILKSAQYIHQFRSNECSFVFGLSATYIPEKYMNELFQLLPMIDYIIGNQEEFVSLYKSINNILQIEDDDQLLLSQDNINQPENDALERILTEIHKHLKPTCIILCTRAHLPVISFNPKDPNSYIKYHECIHVPKERLIDVNGCG
;
A
#
# COMPACT_ATOMS: atom_id res chain seq x y z
N THR A 1 -26.49 -1.47 2.72
CA THR A 1 -26.26 0.01 2.78
C THR A 1 -26.68 0.63 1.47
N GLU A 2 -26.83 1.96 1.39
CA GLU A 2 -27.21 2.67 0.15
C GLU A 2 -26.26 2.37 -1.03
N ILE A 3 -25.02 1.98 -0.73
CA ILE A 3 -23.97 1.66 -1.73
C ILE A 3 -23.65 0.16 -1.83
N GLY A 4 -24.44 -0.72 -1.19
CA GLY A 4 -24.26 -2.18 -1.30
C GLY A 4 -23.04 -2.77 -0.57
N ILE A 5 -22.37 -1.99 0.29
CA ILE A 5 -21.24 -2.45 1.11
C ILE A 5 -21.75 -3.00 2.45
N GLU A 6 -21.34 -4.23 2.79
CA GLU A 6 -21.50 -4.81 4.13
C GLU A 6 -20.31 -4.38 5.01
N PHE A 7 -20.59 -4.07 6.27
CA PHE A 7 -19.57 -3.59 7.22
C PHE A 7 -19.71 -4.28 8.57
N GLU A 8 -18.58 -4.49 9.24
CA GLU A 8 -18.47 -4.96 10.61
C GLU A 8 -17.57 -3.98 11.37
N PHE A 9 -18.18 -3.10 12.18
CA PHE A 9 -17.44 -2.07 12.92
C PHE A 9 -17.06 -2.54 14.32
N HIS A 10 -15.83 -2.26 14.73
CA HIS A 10 -15.50 -2.20 16.16
C HIS A 10 -16.13 -0.93 16.75
N ILE A 11 -17.01 -1.09 17.74
CA ILE A 11 -17.57 0.02 18.51
C ILE A 11 -16.88 0.05 19.88
N THR A 12 -16.10 1.11 20.12
CA THR A 12 -15.44 1.32 21.41
C THR A 12 -16.41 1.87 22.45
N ASN A 13 -16.29 1.40 23.70
CA ASN A 13 -17.07 1.88 24.85
C ASN A 13 -16.35 2.99 25.64
N LYS A 14 -15.16 3.44 25.19
CA LYS A 14 -14.39 4.47 25.88
C LYS A 14 -15.10 5.83 25.76
N ALA A 15 -15.54 6.35 26.90
CA ALA A 15 -16.14 7.67 26.99
C ALA A 15 -15.16 8.74 26.48
N ASN A 16 -15.68 9.71 25.71
CA ASN A 16 -14.94 10.83 25.10
C ASN A 16 -13.92 10.46 24.02
N LEU A 17 -13.94 9.23 23.49
CA LEU A 17 -13.15 8.88 22.30
C LEU A 17 -14.03 8.99 21.04
N GLU A 18 -13.71 9.96 20.20
CA GLU A 18 -14.45 10.21 18.97
C GLU A 18 -13.94 9.37 17.78
N THR A 19 -14.79 9.20 16.78
CA THR A 19 -14.41 8.64 15.47
C THR A 19 -13.20 9.39 14.90
N ALA A 20 -12.32 8.66 14.22
CA ALA A 20 -11.16 9.21 13.54
C ALA A 20 -11.54 10.38 12.62
N LYS A 21 -10.66 11.39 12.55
CA LYS A 21 -10.84 12.55 11.66
C LYS A 21 -9.55 12.77 10.87
N CYS A 22 -9.68 13.14 9.61
CA CYS A 22 -8.56 13.59 8.79
C CYS A 22 -8.80 15.05 8.42
N VAL A 23 -7.89 15.93 8.82
CA VAL A 23 -7.91 17.33 8.39
C VAL A 23 -7.15 17.40 7.07
N VAL A 24 -7.81 17.90 6.03
CA VAL A 24 -7.21 18.08 4.71
C VAL A 24 -6.98 19.58 4.49
N PHE A 25 -5.71 19.98 4.49
CA PHE A 25 -5.31 21.33 4.13
C PHE A 25 -5.17 21.42 2.61
N VAL A 26 -5.87 22.38 2.02
CA VAL A 26 -5.93 22.60 0.58
C VAL A 26 -5.13 23.86 0.26
N THR A 27 -4.02 23.69 -0.45
CA THR A 27 -3.17 24.78 -0.95
C THR A 27 -3.04 24.63 -2.46
N GLU A 28 -3.82 25.40 -3.22
CA GLU A 28 -3.91 25.26 -4.67
C GLU A 28 -4.24 23.79 -5.08
N GLU A 29 -3.37 23.16 -5.89
CA GLU A 29 -3.51 21.77 -6.35
C GLU A 29 -3.07 20.75 -5.29
N GLU A 30 -2.38 21.18 -4.22
CA GLU A 30 -1.81 20.29 -3.20
C GLU A 30 -2.77 20.00 -2.04
N ARG A 31 -2.58 18.82 -1.44
CA ARG A 31 -3.33 18.36 -0.26
C ARG A 31 -2.35 17.88 0.79
N THR A 32 -2.41 18.47 1.98
CA THR A 32 -1.69 17.98 3.17
C THR A 32 -2.69 17.38 4.15
N LEU A 33 -2.49 16.10 4.51
CA LEU A 33 -3.41 15.35 5.35
C LEU A 33 -2.85 15.21 6.76
N LEU A 34 -3.65 15.54 7.77
CA LEU A 34 -3.36 15.32 9.18
C LEU A 34 -4.41 14.39 9.78
N ALA A 35 -4.03 13.13 9.99
CA ALA A 35 -4.92 12.10 10.53
C ALA A 35 -4.87 12.06 12.07
N GLY A 36 -6.01 12.35 12.70
CA GLY A 36 -6.29 12.03 14.10
C GLY A 36 -7.02 10.69 14.18
N LEU A 37 -6.30 9.62 14.50
CA LEU A 37 -6.83 8.25 14.40
C LEU A 37 -7.97 7.90 15.39
N GLY A 38 -8.16 8.67 16.47
CA GLY A 38 -9.33 8.53 17.36
C GLY A 38 -9.67 7.09 17.74
N ALA A 39 -10.96 6.75 17.64
CA ALA A 39 -11.48 5.41 17.90
C ALA A 39 -10.89 4.29 17.00
N ALA A 40 -10.30 4.61 15.85
CA ALA A 40 -9.69 3.60 14.99
C ALA A 40 -8.52 2.88 15.70
N LYS A 41 -7.78 3.56 16.59
CA LYS A 41 -6.70 2.94 17.39
C LYS A 41 -7.18 1.88 18.38
N GLU A 42 -8.48 1.81 18.65
CA GLU A 42 -9.06 0.79 19.54
C GLU A 42 -9.37 -0.51 18.83
N TYR A 43 -9.23 -0.57 17.50
CA TYR A 43 -9.39 -1.82 16.77
C TYR A 43 -8.42 -2.87 17.33
N SER A 44 -8.95 -4.01 17.72
CA SER A 44 -8.20 -5.06 18.40
C SER A 44 -8.23 -6.37 17.65
N ILE A 45 -7.25 -7.23 17.93
CA ILE A 45 -7.21 -8.59 17.39
C ILE A 45 -8.46 -9.40 17.77
N THR A 46 -9.04 -9.16 18.95
CA THR A 46 -10.28 -9.79 19.38
C THR A 46 -11.46 -9.42 18.47
N THR A 47 -11.50 -8.18 17.99
CA THR A 47 -12.52 -7.77 17.00
C THR A 47 -12.33 -8.55 15.70
N PHE A 48 -11.09 -8.61 15.20
CA PHE A 48 -10.75 -9.38 14.02
C PHE A 48 -11.12 -10.87 14.13
N GLU A 49 -11.00 -11.46 15.32
CA GLU A 49 -11.34 -12.85 15.61
C GLU A 49 -12.84 -13.13 15.74
N SER A 50 -13.69 -12.10 15.62
CA SER A 50 -15.15 -12.29 15.58
C SER A 50 -15.58 -13.22 14.45
N GLU A 51 -16.67 -13.96 14.68
CA GLU A 51 -17.17 -14.96 13.74
C GLU A 51 -17.45 -14.38 12.35
N ASN A 52 -18.04 -13.18 12.28
CA ASN A 52 -18.38 -12.53 11.02
C ASN A 52 -17.14 -12.15 10.19
N ILE A 53 -16.11 -11.56 10.83
CA ILE A 53 -14.87 -11.19 10.14
C ILE A 53 -14.09 -12.44 9.70
N GLN A 54 -14.03 -13.46 10.56
CA GLN A 54 -13.38 -14.72 10.20
C GLN A 54 -14.13 -15.45 9.09
N HIS A 55 -15.47 -15.39 9.07
CA HIS A 55 -16.26 -15.93 7.97
C HIS A 55 -15.95 -15.20 6.66
N ALA A 56 -15.93 -13.86 6.67
CA ALA A 56 -15.59 -13.06 5.50
C ALA A 56 -14.18 -13.38 4.96
N LEU A 57 -13.17 -13.51 5.83
CA LEU A 57 -11.81 -13.89 5.42
C LEU A 57 -11.77 -15.29 4.76
N LYS A 58 -12.56 -16.24 5.27
CA LYS A 58 -12.62 -17.62 4.76
C LYS A 58 -13.35 -17.74 3.43
N THR A 59 -14.20 -16.79 3.07
CA THR A 59 -14.99 -16.84 1.83
C THR A 59 -14.51 -15.85 0.77
N ALA A 60 -13.76 -14.81 1.15
CA ALA A 60 -13.25 -13.81 0.23
C ALA A 60 -12.32 -14.39 -0.85
N ASN A 61 -12.36 -13.82 -2.05
CA ASN A 61 -11.39 -14.10 -3.13
C ASN A 61 -10.28 -13.03 -3.22
N ILE A 62 -10.48 -11.90 -2.56
CA ILE A 62 -9.50 -10.82 -2.47
C ILE A 62 -9.55 -10.30 -1.04
N PHE A 63 -8.40 -10.23 -0.39
CA PHE A 63 -8.21 -9.50 0.85
C PHE A 63 -7.31 -8.31 0.55
N ALA A 64 -7.83 -7.10 0.78
CA ALA A 64 -7.09 -5.86 0.55
C ALA A 64 -6.98 -5.06 1.85
N THR A 65 -5.80 -4.50 2.12
CA THR A 65 -5.59 -3.60 3.26
C THR A 65 -4.73 -2.41 2.85
N SER A 66 -5.00 -1.27 3.48
CA SER A 66 -4.10 -0.12 3.45
C SER A 66 -2.96 -0.31 4.44
N GLY A 67 -1.81 0.29 4.15
CA GLY A 67 -0.64 0.39 5.00
C GLY A 67 -0.92 1.19 6.28
N PHE A 68 -1.88 2.14 6.25
CA PHE A 68 -2.35 2.82 7.47
C PHE A 68 -2.81 1.86 8.56
N PHE A 69 -3.35 0.70 8.19
CA PHE A 69 -3.83 -0.28 9.15
C PHE A 69 -2.69 -1.01 9.88
N VAL A 70 -1.44 -0.89 9.41
CA VAL A 70 -0.25 -1.38 10.14
C VAL A 70 -0.10 -0.67 11.48
N GLU A 71 -0.28 0.66 11.52
CA GLU A 71 -0.23 1.44 12.76
C GLU A 71 -1.38 1.09 13.73
N VAL A 72 -2.51 0.62 13.19
CA VAL A 72 -3.71 0.33 13.97
C VAL A 72 -3.70 -1.10 14.52
N CYS A 73 -3.57 -2.10 13.65
CA CYS A 73 -3.64 -3.51 14.05
C CYS A 73 -2.86 -4.42 13.09
N PHE A 74 -1.53 -4.29 13.10
CA PHE A 74 -0.65 -5.16 12.33
C PHE A 74 -0.93 -6.67 12.52
N GLN A 75 -1.28 -7.09 13.74
CA GLN A 75 -1.59 -8.50 14.04
C GLN A 75 -2.76 -9.05 13.21
N ALA A 76 -3.78 -8.24 12.94
CA ALA A 76 -4.89 -8.66 12.09
C ALA A 76 -4.43 -8.86 10.64
N ILE A 77 -3.60 -7.95 10.11
CA ILE A 77 -3.02 -8.07 8.76
C ILE A 77 -2.15 -9.32 8.67
N LEU A 78 -1.27 -9.53 9.64
CA LEU A 78 -0.34 -10.65 9.65
C LEU A 78 -1.09 -12.00 9.70
N LYS A 79 -2.12 -12.12 10.55
CA LYS A 79 -2.95 -13.34 10.60
C LYS A 79 -3.69 -13.60 9.29
N SER A 80 -4.26 -12.55 8.67
CA SER A 80 -4.89 -12.68 7.34
C SER A 80 -3.90 -13.15 6.29
N ALA A 81 -2.72 -12.51 6.21
CA ALA A 81 -1.68 -12.83 5.25
C ALA A 81 -1.19 -14.27 5.42
N GLN A 82 -0.93 -14.70 6.67
CA GLN A 82 -0.52 -16.07 6.97
C GLN A 82 -1.60 -17.09 6.58
N TYR A 83 -2.86 -16.82 6.93
CA TYR A 83 -3.98 -17.70 6.59
C TYR A 83 -4.13 -17.85 5.07
N ILE A 84 -4.12 -16.74 4.34
CA ILE A 84 -4.24 -16.75 2.87
C ILE A 84 -3.06 -17.49 2.25
N HIS A 85 -1.84 -17.16 2.66
CA HIS A 85 -0.63 -17.77 2.13
C HIS A 85 -0.59 -19.29 2.34
N GLN A 86 -0.97 -19.76 3.54
CA GLN A 86 -0.88 -21.18 3.91
C GLN A 86 -2.04 -22.01 3.36
N PHE A 87 -3.26 -21.48 3.36
CA PHE A 87 -4.47 -22.27 3.11
C PHE A 87 -5.23 -21.90 1.86
N ARG A 88 -5.02 -20.70 1.29
CA ARG A 88 -5.86 -20.16 0.21
C ARG A 88 -5.08 -19.47 -0.91
N SER A 89 -3.81 -19.83 -1.10
CA SER A 89 -2.89 -19.16 -2.04
C SER A 89 -3.29 -19.23 -3.51
N ASN A 90 -4.22 -20.12 -3.88
CA ASN A 90 -4.78 -20.23 -5.23
C ASN A 90 -6.23 -19.67 -5.35
N GLU A 91 -6.83 -19.24 -4.23
CA GLU A 91 -8.25 -18.86 -4.16
C GLU A 91 -8.48 -17.41 -3.72
N CYS A 92 -7.56 -16.88 -2.90
CA CYS A 92 -7.64 -15.55 -2.34
C CYS A 92 -6.33 -14.80 -2.59
N SER A 93 -6.41 -13.62 -3.22
CA SER A 93 -5.25 -12.74 -3.41
C SER A 93 -5.10 -11.78 -2.25
N PHE A 94 -3.88 -11.64 -1.72
CA PHE A 94 -3.55 -10.62 -0.74
C PHE A 94 -3.02 -9.35 -1.43
N VAL A 95 -3.78 -8.25 -1.33
CA VAL A 95 -3.44 -6.92 -1.84
C VAL A 95 -3.04 -6.00 -0.69
N PHE A 96 -1.90 -5.33 -0.82
CA PHE A 96 -1.38 -4.39 0.16
C PHE A 96 -1.08 -3.03 -0.48
N GLY A 97 -1.70 -1.96 0.03
CA GLY A 97 -1.40 -0.59 -0.39
C GLY A 97 -0.37 0.08 0.52
N LEU A 98 0.70 0.67 -0.01
CA LEU A 98 1.74 1.35 0.79
C LEU A 98 1.20 2.56 1.55
N SER A 99 0.24 3.28 0.96
CA SER A 99 -0.59 4.35 1.55
C SER A 99 0.12 5.65 1.93
N ALA A 100 1.35 5.61 2.45
CA ALA A 100 2.17 6.79 2.72
C ALA A 100 3.64 6.42 2.94
N THR A 101 4.56 7.34 2.66
CA THR A 101 6.01 7.15 2.85
C THR A 101 6.39 6.83 4.29
N TYR A 102 5.66 7.35 5.29
CA TYR A 102 5.97 7.10 6.69
C TYR A 102 5.76 5.63 7.09
N ILE A 103 4.96 4.87 6.34
CA ILE A 103 4.68 3.47 6.65
C ILE A 103 5.96 2.62 6.55
N PRO A 104 6.66 2.56 5.42
CA PRO A 104 7.95 1.88 5.35
C PRO A 104 9.01 2.53 6.26
N GLU A 105 9.02 3.86 6.42
CA GLU A 105 10.01 4.53 7.29
C GLU A 105 9.90 4.11 8.76
N LYS A 106 8.69 3.84 9.26
CA LYS A 106 8.45 3.54 10.69
C LYS A 106 8.21 2.07 10.99
N TYR A 107 7.61 1.32 10.06
CA TYR A 107 7.09 -0.03 10.32
C TYR A 107 7.79 -1.11 9.48
N MET A 108 9.04 -0.89 9.09
CA MET A 108 9.74 -1.81 8.21
C MET A 108 9.92 -3.23 8.81
N ASN A 109 10.03 -3.34 10.14
CA ASN A 109 10.11 -4.64 10.82
C ASN A 109 8.81 -5.45 10.66
N GLU A 110 7.67 -4.78 10.73
CA GLU A 110 6.36 -5.34 10.45
C GLU A 110 6.21 -5.69 8.97
N LEU A 111 6.60 -4.76 8.07
CA LEU A 111 6.51 -4.98 6.63
C LEU A 111 7.35 -6.17 6.18
N PHE A 112 8.57 -6.36 6.71
CA PHE A 112 9.41 -7.52 6.35
C PHE A 112 8.75 -8.87 6.62
N GLN A 113 7.83 -8.94 7.58
CA GLN A 113 7.06 -10.17 7.84
C GLN A 113 5.95 -10.36 6.80
N LEU A 114 5.43 -9.28 6.18
CA LEU A 114 4.36 -9.34 5.18
C LEU A 114 4.87 -9.50 3.76
N LEU A 115 5.98 -8.84 3.38
CA LEU A 115 6.48 -8.78 1.99
C LEU A 115 6.49 -10.16 1.28
N PRO A 116 6.93 -11.27 1.92
CA PRO A 116 6.96 -12.59 1.26
C PRO A 116 5.58 -13.23 1.02
N MET A 117 4.50 -12.66 1.56
CA MET A 117 3.14 -13.18 1.46
C MET A 117 2.21 -12.34 0.58
N ILE A 118 2.62 -11.13 0.19
CA ILE A 118 1.81 -10.22 -0.63
C ILE A 118 1.75 -10.74 -2.07
N ASP A 119 0.54 -10.76 -2.64
CA ASP A 119 0.31 -11.09 -4.06
C ASP A 119 0.31 -9.84 -4.95
N TYR A 120 -0.21 -8.72 -4.42
CA TYR A 120 -0.21 -7.42 -5.10
C TYR A 120 0.21 -6.32 -4.13
N ILE A 121 1.23 -5.54 -4.51
CA ILE A 121 1.62 -4.34 -3.78
C ILE A 121 1.36 -3.10 -4.64
N ILE A 122 0.63 -2.14 -4.08
CA ILE A 122 0.18 -0.94 -4.78
C ILE A 122 0.71 0.29 -4.03
N GLY A 123 1.19 1.28 -4.76
CA GLY A 123 1.60 2.55 -4.19
C GLY A 123 1.96 3.56 -5.28
N ASN A 124 2.24 4.78 -4.87
CA ASN A 124 2.83 5.77 -5.77
C ASN A 124 4.36 5.68 -5.79
N GLN A 125 4.99 6.37 -6.73
CA GLN A 125 6.45 6.37 -6.87
C GLN A 125 7.20 6.81 -5.58
N GLU A 126 6.67 7.77 -4.82
CA GLU A 126 7.34 8.26 -3.59
C GLU A 126 7.31 7.20 -2.49
N GLU A 127 6.20 6.48 -2.37
CA GLU A 127 6.03 5.37 -1.44
C GLU A 127 6.97 4.21 -1.76
N PHE A 128 7.14 3.86 -3.04
CA PHE A 128 8.10 2.83 -3.45
C PHE A 128 9.55 3.26 -3.21
N VAL A 129 9.89 4.52 -3.49
CA VAL A 129 11.19 5.09 -3.16
C VAL A 129 11.46 5.02 -1.66
N SER A 130 10.45 5.32 -0.83
CA SER A 130 10.56 5.22 0.62
C SER A 130 10.73 3.77 1.11
N LEU A 131 9.99 2.82 0.52
CA LEU A 131 10.16 1.39 0.79
C LEU A 131 11.58 0.92 0.46
N TYR A 132 12.09 1.27 -0.72
CA TYR A 132 13.45 0.93 -1.14
C TYR A 132 14.52 1.46 -0.18
N LYS A 133 14.45 2.75 0.17
CA LYS A 133 15.36 3.35 1.15
C LYS A 133 15.31 2.65 2.50
N SER A 134 14.10 2.29 2.95
CA SER A 134 13.89 1.61 4.23
C SER A 134 14.46 0.19 4.23
N ILE A 135 14.32 -0.55 3.12
CA ILE A 135 14.95 -1.86 2.91
C ILE A 135 16.48 -1.73 2.95
N ASN A 136 17.05 -0.82 2.15
CA ASN A 136 18.50 -0.63 2.06
C ASN A 136 19.11 -0.26 3.42
N ASN A 137 18.44 0.60 4.18
CA ASN A 137 18.88 1.01 5.51
C ASN A 137 18.95 -0.17 6.50
N ILE A 138 17.97 -1.08 6.47
CA ILE A 138 17.96 -2.25 7.37
C ILE A 138 18.96 -3.31 6.92
N LEU A 139 19.07 -3.55 5.62
CA LEU A 139 19.93 -4.59 5.07
C LEU A 139 21.39 -4.15 4.90
N GLN A 140 21.68 -2.87 5.14
CA GLN A 140 23.01 -2.27 4.94
C GLN A 140 23.57 -2.54 3.54
N ILE A 141 22.69 -2.49 2.53
CA ILE A 141 23.10 -2.62 1.14
C ILE A 141 23.91 -1.36 0.80
N GLU A 142 25.16 -1.53 0.39
CA GLU A 142 26.00 -0.42 -0.09
C GLU A 142 25.32 0.21 -1.31
N ASP A 143 24.87 1.45 -1.13
CA ASP A 143 24.09 2.18 -2.12
C ASP A 143 24.96 3.29 -2.72
N ASP A 144 25.77 2.93 -3.73
CA ASP A 144 26.61 3.88 -4.48
C ASP A 144 25.78 4.81 -5.39
N ASP A 145 24.46 4.60 -5.47
CA ASP A 145 23.57 5.21 -6.43
C ASP A 145 22.72 6.37 -5.86
N GLN A 146 23.34 7.28 -5.09
CA GLN A 146 22.67 8.52 -4.64
C GLN A 146 22.06 9.34 -5.81
N LEU A 147 22.59 9.18 -7.02
CA LEU A 147 22.05 9.79 -8.24
C LEU A 147 20.72 9.18 -8.71
N LEU A 148 20.49 7.87 -8.51
CA LEU A 148 19.23 7.20 -8.91
C LEU A 148 18.02 7.73 -8.14
N LEU A 149 18.24 8.22 -6.92
CA LEU A 149 17.19 8.69 -6.01
C LEU A 149 16.88 10.19 -6.15
N SER A 150 17.53 10.89 -7.09
CA SER A 150 17.20 12.29 -7.37
C SER A 150 15.79 12.40 -7.99
N GLN A 151 15.00 13.39 -7.54
CA GLN A 151 13.62 13.59 -8.02
C GLN A 151 13.56 13.80 -9.54
N ASP A 152 14.58 14.45 -10.11
CA ASP A 152 14.70 14.69 -11.55
C ASP A 152 14.82 13.38 -12.36
N ASN A 153 15.45 12.35 -11.80
CA ASN A 153 15.50 11.03 -12.42
C ASN A 153 14.19 10.29 -12.20
N ILE A 154 13.58 10.37 -11.01
CA ILE A 154 12.33 9.67 -10.65
C ILE A 154 11.14 10.08 -11.56
N ASN A 155 11.09 11.33 -11.99
CA ASN A 155 9.95 11.91 -12.71
C ASN A 155 9.98 11.75 -14.25
N GLN A 156 10.96 11.05 -14.83
CA GLN A 156 11.02 10.85 -16.29
C GLN A 156 10.00 9.81 -16.79
N PRO A 157 9.33 9.99 -17.94
CA PRO A 157 8.29 9.06 -18.42
C PRO A 157 8.76 7.60 -18.50
N GLU A 158 9.89 7.36 -19.16
CA GLU A 158 10.65 6.11 -19.11
C GLU A 158 11.78 6.31 -18.09
N ASN A 159 11.87 5.46 -17.06
CA ASN A 159 12.77 5.70 -15.94
C ASN A 159 13.43 4.43 -15.41
N ASP A 160 14.65 4.19 -15.89
CA ASP A 160 15.53 3.12 -15.43
C ASP A 160 15.74 3.10 -13.91
N ALA A 161 15.70 4.26 -13.23
CA ALA A 161 15.87 4.31 -11.78
C ALA A 161 14.67 3.70 -11.05
N LEU A 162 13.45 4.05 -11.47
CA LEU A 162 12.25 3.48 -10.85
C LEU A 162 12.11 1.98 -11.20
N GLU A 163 12.49 1.57 -12.41
CA GLU A 163 12.57 0.15 -12.78
C GLU A 163 13.54 -0.64 -11.90
N ARG A 164 14.74 -0.09 -11.65
CA ARG A 164 15.73 -0.67 -10.72
C ARG A 164 15.18 -0.75 -9.30
N ILE A 165 14.58 0.32 -8.80
CA ILE A 165 13.95 0.37 -7.47
C ILE A 165 12.92 -0.74 -7.33
N LEU A 166 11.98 -0.85 -8.27
CA LEU A 166 10.93 -1.87 -8.24
C LEU A 166 11.51 -3.29 -8.35
N THR A 167 12.56 -3.47 -9.16
CA THR A 167 13.28 -4.74 -9.30
C THR A 167 13.97 -5.16 -8.00
N GLU A 168 14.65 -4.23 -7.31
CA GLU A 168 15.29 -4.50 -6.03
C GLU A 168 14.27 -4.80 -4.93
N ILE A 169 13.19 -4.02 -4.83
CA ILE A 169 12.09 -4.30 -3.91
C ILE A 169 11.52 -5.70 -4.15
N HIS A 170 11.34 -6.10 -5.41
CA HIS A 170 10.77 -7.40 -5.76
C HIS A 170 11.59 -8.59 -5.23
N LYS A 171 12.90 -8.44 -5.01
CA LYS A 171 13.74 -9.50 -4.40
C LYS A 171 13.29 -9.88 -2.98
N HIS A 172 12.55 -9.00 -2.31
CA HIS A 172 12.03 -9.20 -0.96
C HIS A 172 10.54 -9.57 -0.93
N LEU A 173 9.87 -9.56 -2.07
CA LEU A 173 8.46 -9.93 -2.21
C LEU A 173 8.29 -11.42 -2.48
N LYS A 174 7.04 -11.89 -2.43
CA LYS A 174 6.66 -13.19 -3.00
C LYS A 174 7.14 -13.25 -4.47
N PRO A 175 7.73 -14.35 -4.97
CA PRO A 175 8.25 -14.44 -6.34
C PRO A 175 7.21 -14.20 -7.45
N THR A 176 5.93 -14.34 -7.11
CA THR A 176 4.80 -14.12 -8.01
C THR A 176 4.09 -12.79 -7.80
N CYS A 177 4.61 -11.93 -6.92
CA CYS A 177 3.99 -10.67 -6.56
C CYS A 177 3.95 -9.72 -7.76
N ILE A 178 2.83 -9.03 -7.94
CA ILE A 178 2.67 -7.99 -8.93
C ILE A 178 2.79 -6.63 -8.23
N ILE A 179 3.61 -5.74 -8.78
CA ILE A 179 3.74 -4.36 -8.29
C ILE A 179 2.98 -3.42 -9.22
N LEU A 180 2.17 -2.53 -8.66
CA LEU A 180 1.50 -1.44 -9.38
C LEU A 180 1.97 -0.10 -8.80
N CYS A 181 2.72 0.66 -9.59
CA CYS A 181 3.30 1.94 -9.22
C CYS A 181 2.65 3.08 -9.99
N THR A 182 1.90 3.93 -9.28
CA THR A 182 1.23 5.11 -9.84
C THR A 182 2.14 6.33 -9.82
N ARG A 183 1.98 7.22 -10.81
CA ARG A 183 2.91 8.32 -11.09
C ARG A 183 2.20 9.62 -11.48
N ALA A 184 1.14 9.95 -10.74
CA ALA A 184 0.25 11.08 -11.05
C ALA A 184 -0.25 11.02 -12.51
N HIS A 185 0.16 11.97 -13.34
CA HIS A 185 -0.23 12.04 -14.75
C HIS A 185 0.66 11.22 -15.70
N LEU A 186 1.79 10.69 -15.21
CA LEU A 186 2.68 9.82 -15.97
C LEU A 186 2.11 8.40 -16.03
N PRO A 187 2.60 7.55 -16.97
CA PRO A 187 2.12 6.19 -17.11
C PRO A 187 2.31 5.37 -15.82
N VAL A 188 1.31 4.54 -15.49
CA VAL A 188 1.40 3.57 -14.39
C VAL A 188 2.39 2.48 -14.79
N ILE A 189 3.27 2.10 -13.87
CA ILE A 189 4.20 0.99 -14.07
C ILE A 189 3.62 -0.26 -13.43
N SER A 190 3.49 -1.33 -14.21
CA SER A 190 3.23 -2.67 -13.69
C SER A 190 4.50 -3.53 -13.75
N PHE A 191 4.93 -4.07 -12.61
CA PHE A 191 5.92 -5.14 -12.56
C PHE A 191 5.17 -6.48 -12.43
N ASN A 192 5.32 -7.37 -13.40
CA ASN A 192 4.71 -8.70 -13.38
C ASN A 192 5.77 -9.79 -13.70
N PRO A 193 6.23 -10.55 -12.70
CA PRO A 193 7.25 -11.58 -12.89
C PRO A 193 6.79 -12.75 -13.77
N LYS A 194 5.48 -12.85 -14.06
CA LYS A 194 4.90 -13.91 -14.90
C LYS A 194 4.76 -13.53 -16.37
N ASP A 195 4.99 -12.27 -16.74
CA ASP A 195 4.86 -11.84 -18.13
C ASP A 195 6.05 -12.33 -18.96
N PRO A 196 5.83 -13.14 -20.01
CA PRO A 196 6.92 -13.72 -20.79
C PRO A 196 7.61 -12.72 -21.73
N ASN A 197 7.02 -11.54 -21.94
CA ASN A 197 7.55 -10.56 -22.91
C ASN A 197 8.37 -9.45 -22.25
N SER A 198 7.93 -8.97 -21.09
CA SER A 198 8.64 -7.99 -20.28
C SER A 198 8.09 -7.97 -18.87
N TYR A 199 8.96 -8.03 -17.87
CA TYR A 199 8.58 -7.91 -16.47
C TYR A 199 7.98 -6.53 -16.14
N ILE A 200 8.34 -5.50 -16.89
CA ILE A 200 7.89 -4.12 -16.66
C ILE A 200 7.11 -3.63 -17.87
N LYS A 201 5.95 -3.02 -17.61
CA LYS A 201 5.10 -2.38 -18.60
C LYS A 201 4.59 -1.03 -18.11
N TYR A 202 4.48 -0.10 -19.04
CA TYR A 202 3.92 1.23 -18.84
C TYR A 202 2.51 1.27 -19.39
N HIS A 203 1.59 1.86 -18.61
CA HIS A 203 0.18 1.99 -18.97
C HIS A 203 -0.18 3.48 -18.96
N GLU A 204 -0.46 4.03 -20.14
CA GLU A 204 -0.80 5.45 -20.30
C GLU A 204 -2.02 5.83 -19.48
N CYS A 205 -1.92 6.95 -18.77
CA CYS A 205 -3.03 7.55 -18.03
C CYS A 205 -3.88 8.42 -18.96
N ILE A 206 -5.18 8.50 -18.68
CA ILE A 206 -6.05 9.47 -19.37
C ILE A 206 -5.61 10.87 -18.93
N HIS A 207 -5.24 11.71 -19.89
CA HIS A 207 -4.90 13.09 -19.61
C HIS A 207 -6.14 13.87 -19.16
N VAL A 208 -6.08 14.44 -17.95
CA VAL A 208 -7.12 15.34 -17.41
C VAL A 208 -6.57 16.77 -17.45
N PRO A 209 -7.19 17.69 -18.23
CA PRO A 209 -6.80 19.09 -18.26
C PRO A 209 -6.89 19.74 -16.88
N LYS A 210 -5.98 20.68 -16.56
CA LYS A 210 -5.91 21.34 -15.25
C LYS A 210 -7.23 22.01 -14.85
N GLU A 211 -7.92 22.62 -15.79
CA GLU A 211 -9.22 23.26 -15.58
C GLU A 211 -10.35 22.27 -15.21
N ARG A 212 -10.13 20.97 -15.38
CA ARG A 212 -11.05 19.89 -14.97
C ARG A 212 -10.59 19.17 -13.71
N LEU A 213 -9.40 19.47 -13.18
CA LEU A 213 -8.91 18.93 -11.92
C LEU A 213 -9.55 19.70 -10.76
N ILE A 214 -10.58 19.10 -10.16
CA ILE A 214 -11.31 19.69 -9.03
C ILE A 214 -10.63 19.33 -7.70
N ASP A 215 -10.29 18.06 -7.52
CA ASP A 215 -9.62 17.55 -6.32
C ASP A 215 -8.78 16.33 -6.67
N VAL A 216 -7.57 16.25 -6.12
CA VAL A 216 -6.64 15.11 -6.27
C VAL A 216 -6.66 14.17 -5.06
N ASN A 217 -7.38 14.54 -4.00
CA ASN A 217 -7.53 13.69 -2.84
C ASN A 217 -8.28 12.39 -3.19
N GLY A 218 -7.68 11.25 -2.84
CA GLY A 218 -8.28 9.93 -3.10
C GLY A 218 -8.07 9.39 -4.52
N CYS A 219 -7.19 9.98 -5.33
CA CYS A 219 -6.86 9.46 -6.67
C CYS A 219 -5.97 8.20 -6.68
N GLY A 220 -5.38 7.84 -5.52
CA GLY A 220 -4.48 6.69 -5.37
C GLY A 220 -5.16 5.34 -5.52
#